data_AF-A0A183BSD0-F1
#
_entry.id   AF-A0A183BSD0-F1
#
_cell.length_a   1.000
_cell.length_b   1.000
_cell.length_c   1.000
_cell.angle_alpha   90.00
_cell.angle_beta   90.00
_cell.angle_gamma   90.00
#
_symmetry.space_group_name_H-M   'P 1'
#
loop_
_entity.id
_entity.type
_entity.pdbx_description
1 polymer ?
#
loop_
_entity_poly.entity_id
_entity_poly.type
_entity_poly.pdbx_seq_one_letter_code
_entity_poly.pdbx_strand_id
1 'polypeptide(L)'
;MSAPHRAQIQQIHPEALGLMDNPPAFPPPVRAQFPTDTEFFREIRRLLEELDLNYTDTSEILTELSTPSEQWMSLRNNMTGAERTTDNPLYDAFIAETPFITTIATLRRRCRTLRAQQRTLEQLLPQGGRSE
;
A
#
# COMPACT_ATOMS: atom_id res chain seq x y z
N MET A 1 -28.42 5.44 1.18
CA MET A 1 -27.18 5.85 0.49
C MET A 1 -26.00 5.33 1.32
N SER A 2 -24.75 5.55 0.91
CA SER A 2 -23.48 4.96 1.43
C SER A 2 -23.27 3.44 1.43
N ALA A 3 -24.35 2.64 1.49
CA ALA A 3 -24.28 1.18 1.51
C ALA A 3 -23.37 0.55 0.43
N PRO A 4 -23.31 1.06 -0.83
CA PRO A 4 -22.38 0.53 -1.84
C PRO A 4 -20.91 0.72 -1.45
N HIS A 5 -20.52 1.89 -0.94
CA HIS A 5 -19.15 2.15 -0.49
C HIS A 5 -18.80 1.31 0.74
N ARG A 6 -19.76 1.13 1.65
CA ARG A 6 -19.60 0.23 2.80
C ARG A 6 -19.33 -1.20 2.36
N ALA A 7 -20.13 -1.73 1.43
CA ALA A 7 -19.98 -3.09 0.92
C ALA A 7 -18.61 -3.30 0.23
N GLN A 8 -18.18 -2.33 -0.57
CA GLN A 8 -16.85 -2.34 -1.20
C GLN A 8 -15.73 -2.37 -0.16
N ILE A 9 -15.78 -1.50 0.85
CA ILE A 9 -14.78 -1.49 1.93
C ILE A 9 -14.80 -2.82 2.70
N GLN A 10 -15.97 -3.38 3.00
CA GLN A 10 -16.08 -4.68 3.68
C GLN A 10 -15.46 -5.82 2.88
N GLN A 11 -15.51 -5.76 1.55
CA GLN A 11 -14.92 -6.76 0.68
C GLN A 11 -13.40 -6.63 0.60
N ILE A 12 -12.88 -5.41 0.52
CA ILE A 12 -11.45 -5.11 0.27
C ILE A 12 -10.63 -5.10 1.57
N HIS A 13 -11.24 -4.69 2.69
CA HIS A 13 -10.52 -4.54 3.95
C HIS A 13 -9.85 -5.83 4.45
N PRO A 14 -10.46 -7.03 4.37
CA PRO A 14 -9.80 -8.28 4.73
C PRO A 14 -8.56 -8.59 3.87
N GLU A 15 -8.61 -8.30 2.58
CA GLU A 15 -7.48 -8.49 1.67
C GLU A 15 -6.33 -7.51 2.00
N ALA A 16 -6.68 -6.25 2.29
CA ALA A 16 -5.73 -5.26 2.77
C ALA A 16 -5.08 -5.67 4.11
N LEU A 17 -5.82 -6.31 5.02
CA LEU A 17 -5.27 -6.88 6.25
C LEU A 17 -4.31 -8.04 5.94
N GLY A 18 -4.71 -8.97 5.07
CA GLY A 18 -3.88 -10.10 4.66
C GLY A 18 -2.55 -9.66 4.03
N LEU A 19 -2.56 -8.58 3.24
CA LEU A 19 -1.32 -8.02 2.70
C LEU A 19 -0.40 -7.47 3.80
N MET A 20 -0.96 -6.92 4.87
CA MET A 20 -0.21 -6.38 6.01
C MET A 20 0.28 -7.45 6.98
N ASP A 21 -0.25 -8.67 6.93
CA ASP A 21 0.23 -9.77 7.75
C ASP A 21 1.60 -10.24 7.24
N ASN A 22 2.62 -10.08 8.09
CA ASN A 22 4.03 -10.43 7.80
C ASN A 22 4.57 -9.79 6.50
N PRO A 23 4.72 -8.46 6.46
CA PRO A 23 5.24 -7.77 5.28
C PRO A 23 6.68 -8.22 4.99
N PRO A 24 7.01 -8.61 3.76
CA PRO A 24 8.39 -8.86 3.38
C PRO A 24 9.21 -7.57 3.51
N ALA A 25 10.47 -7.74 3.93
CA ALA A 25 11.44 -6.67 4.00
C ALA A 25 12.50 -6.88 2.92
N PHE A 26 12.93 -5.79 2.30
CA PHE A 26 13.94 -5.79 1.25
C PHE A 26 15.20 -5.05 1.73
N PRO A 27 15.94 -5.57 2.73
CA PRO A 27 17.18 -4.95 3.17
C PRO A 27 18.27 -5.12 2.08
N PRO A 28 19.21 -4.17 1.99
CA PRO A 28 20.40 -4.34 1.18
C PRO A 28 21.16 -5.63 1.50
N PRO A 29 21.54 -6.44 0.50
CA PRO A 29 22.38 -7.61 0.72
C PRO A 29 23.79 -7.18 1.17
N VAL A 30 24.43 -7.98 2.03
CA VAL A 30 25.79 -7.69 2.50
C VAL A 30 26.79 -8.18 1.48
N ARG A 31 27.57 -7.27 0.89
CA ARG A 31 28.49 -7.61 -0.21
C ARG A 31 29.45 -8.76 0.10
N ALA A 32 29.97 -8.84 1.33
CA ALA A 32 30.90 -9.90 1.75
C ALA A 32 30.32 -11.33 1.68
N GLN A 33 28.99 -11.48 1.52
CA GLN A 33 28.32 -12.78 1.39
C GLN A 33 28.38 -13.32 -0.05
N PHE A 34 28.86 -12.54 -1.02
CA PHE A 34 28.83 -12.90 -2.44
C PHE A 34 30.25 -13.15 -2.97
N PRO A 35 30.49 -14.30 -3.64
CA PRO A 35 31.77 -14.61 -4.26
C PRO A 35 32.19 -13.62 -5.35
N THR A 36 31.22 -13.04 -6.07
CA THR A 36 31.48 -12.16 -7.22
C THR A 36 30.57 -10.92 -7.24
N ASP A 37 31.03 -9.87 -7.94
CA ASP A 37 30.20 -8.71 -8.31
C ASP A 37 28.92 -9.12 -9.03
N THR A 38 29.04 -10.06 -9.96
CA THR A 38 27.92 -10.51 -10.78
C THR A 38 26.81 -11.14 -9.94
N GLU A 39 27.16 -11.96 -8.95
CA GLU A 39 26.17 -12.57 -8.06
C GLU A 39 25.55 -11.55 -7.12
N PHE A 40 26.35 -10.62 -6.58
CA PHE A 40 25.83 -9.53 -5.75
C PHE A 40 24.82 -8.66 -6.50
N PHE A 41 25.13 -8.24 -7.73
CA PHE A 41 24.21 -7.43 -8.53
C PHE A 41 23.00 -8.24 -9.01
N ARG A 42 23.13 -9.55 -9.24
CA ARG A 42 22.00 -10.43 -9.55
C ARG A 42 21.03 -10.49 -8.39
N GLU A 43 21.53 -10.61 -7.16
CA GLU A 43 20.68 -10.62 -5.97
C GLU A 43 19.95 -9.29 -5.78
N ILE A 44 20.64 -8.15 -5.97
CA ILE A 44 20.00 -6.84 -5.92
C ILE A 44 18.85 -6.74 -6.94
N ARG A 45 19.05 -7.24 -8.16
CA ARG A 45 17.99 -7.24 -9.20
C ARG A 45 16.81 -8.13 -8.81
N ARG A 46 17.05 -9.32 -8.25
CA ARG A 46 16.00 -10.20 -7.71
C ARG A 46 15.19 -9.49 -6.62
N LEU A 47 15.87 -8.83 -5.67
CA LEU A 47 15.20 -8.07 -4.61
C LEU A 47 14.40 -6.89 -5.16
N LEU A 48 14.88 -6.21 -6.22
CA LEU A 48 14.15 -5.14 -6.88
C LEU A 48 12.88 -5.65 -7.57
N GLU A 49 12.93 -6.81 -8.24
CA GLU A 49 11.77 -7.44 -8.86
C GLU A 49 10.71 -7.83 -7.81
N GLU A 50 11.11 -8.48 -6.72
CA GLU A 50 10.19 -8.86 -5.63
C GLU A 50 9.60 -7.65 -4.90
N LEU A 51 10.39 -6.58 -4.75
CA LEU A 51 9.94 -5.31 -4.20
C LEU A 51 8.90 -4.66 -5.11
N ASP A 52 9.12 -4.65 -6.43
CA ASP A 52 8.20 -4.03 -7.39
C ASP A 52 6.84 -4.74 -7.43
N LEU A 53 6.84 -6.08 -7.35
CA LEU A 53 5.61 -6.87 -7.17
C LEU A 53 4.90 -6.46 -5.87
N ASN A 54 5.62 -6.43 -4.76
CA ASN A 54 5.06 -6.03 -3.46
C ASN A 54 4.52 -4.59 -3.46
N TYR A 55 5.20 -3.68 -4.15
CA TYR A 55 4.77 -2.31 -4.30
C TYR A 55 3.47 -2.24 -5.11
N THR A 56 3.40 -2.98 -6.22
CA THR A 56 2.24 -3.05 -7.10
C THR A 56 1.03 -3.54 -6.31
N ASP A 57 1.12 -4.72 -5.68
CA ASP A 57 0.04 -5.29 -4.86
C ASP A 57 -0.41 -4.31 -3.75
N THR A 58 0.55 -3.69 -3.05
CA THR A 58 0.24 -2.71 -1.99
C THR A 58 -0.43 -1.45 -2.54
N SER A 59 -0.01 -1.00 -3.72
CA SER A 59 -0.55 0.21 -4.33
C SER A 59 -1.94 0.01 -4.92
N GLU A 60 -2.21 -1.18 -5.47
CA GLU A 60 -3.51 -1.57 -6.01
C GLU A 60 -4.52 -1.68 -4.88
N ILE A 61 -4.23 -2.47 -3.84
CA ILE A 61 -5.16 -2.62 -2.70
C ILE A 61 -5.39 -1.30 -1.96
N LEU A 62 -4.37 -0.44 -1.89
CA LEU A 62 -4.52 0.91 -1.35
C LEU A 62 -5.52 1.71 -2.17
N THR A 63 -5.41 1.67 -3.48
CA THR A 63 -6.30 2.42 -4.40
C THR A 63 -7.73 1.89 -4.31
N GLU A 64 -7.89 0.57 -4.30
CA GLU A 64 -9.18 -0.11 -4.16
C GLU A 64 -9.86 0.20 -2.83
N LEU A 65 -9.10 0.33 -1.73
CA LEU A 65 -9.64 0.67 -0.42
C LEU A 65 -9.87 2.18 -0.25
N SER A 66 -8.98 3.02 -0.79
CA SER A 66 -9.08 4.48 -0.63
C SER A 66 -10.19 5.10 -1.48
N THR A 67 -10.43 4.57 -2.68
CA THR A 67 -11.46 5.10 -3.60
C THR A 67 -12.87 5.10 -2.98
N PRO A 68 -13.42 3.97 -2.49
CA PRO A 68 -14.75 3.97 -1.86
C PRO A 68 -14.76 4.77 -0.56
N SER A 69 -13.66 4.82 0.19
CA SER A 69 -13.53 5.67 1.38
C SER A 69 -13.67 7.15 1.04
N GLU A 70 -12.97 7.62 0.00
CA GLU A 70 -13.00 9.02 -0.43
C GLU A 70 -14.36 9.39 -1.03
N GLN A 71 -14.97 8.49 -1.80
CA GLN A 71 -16.33 8.67 -2.33
C GLN A 71 -17.37 8.76 -1.21
N TRP A 72 -17.28 7.92 -0.18
CA TRP A 72 -18.18 7.99 0.97
C TRP A 72 -17.99 9.28 1.75
N MET A 73 -16.74 9.70 1.99
CA MET A 73 -16.47 10.99 2.65
C MET A 73 -17.00 12.17 1.86
N SER A 74 -16.86 12.16 0.52
CA SER A 74 -17.43 13.18 -0.35
C SER A 74 -18.95 13.20 -0.29
N LEU A 75 -19.60 12.03 -0.37
CA LEU A 75 -21.05 11.90 -0.21
C LEU A 75 -21.50 12.51 1.12
N ARG A 76 -20.85 12.12 2.22
CA ARG A 76 -21.15 12.62 3.57
C ARG A 76 -21.07 14.14 3.69
N ASN A 77 -20.05 14.75 3.09
CA ASN A 77 -19.86 16.20 3.11
C ASN A 77 -20.95 16.96 2.33
N ASN A 78 -21.58 16.32 1.35
CA ASN A 78 -22.61 16.91 0.50
C ASN A 78 -24.04 16.58 0.95
N MET A 79 -24.21 15.63 1.87
CA MET A 79 -25.52 15.24 2.39
C MET A 79 -26.13 16.31 3.31
N THR A 80 -27.42 16.58 3.13
CA THR A 80 -28.17 17.56 3.92
C THR A 80 -29.49 16.97 4.43
N GLY A 81 -30.12 17.66 5.39
CA GLY A 81 -31.46 17.28 5.88
C GLY A 81 -31.56 15.86 6.45
N ALA A 82 -32.63 15.15 6.08
CA ALA A 82 -32.97 13.83 6.61
C ALA A 82 -31.97 12.73 6.24
N GLU A 83 -31.34 12.84 5.07
CA GLU A 83 -30.38 11.85 4.59
C GLU A 83 -29.15 11.83 5.50
N ARG A 84 -28.61 13.01 5.84
CA ARG A 84 -27.45 13.17 6.75
C ARG A 84 -27.72 12.56 8.13
N THR A 85 -28.91 12.83 8.68
CA THR A 85 -29.31 12.33 10.01
C THR A 85 -29.39 10.79 10.04
N THR A 86 -29.68 10.17 8.89
CA THR A 86 -29.79 8.72 8.77
C THR A 86 -28.44 8.05 8.49
N ASP A 87 -27.60 8.65 7.65
CA ASP A 87 -26.37 8.01 7.14
C ASP A 87 -25.16 8.20 8.06
N ASN A 88 -25.01 9.36 8.70
CA ASN A 88 -23.85 9.66 9.55
C ASN A 88 -23.65 8.65 10.69
N PRO A 89 -24.70 8.25 11.45
CA PRO A 89 -24.54 7.23 12.49
C PRO A 89 -24.09 5.87 11.94
N LEU A 90 -24.49 5.52 10.71
CA LEU A 90 -24.07 4.28 10.06
C LEU A 90 -22.59 4.31 9.67
N TYR A 91 -22.10 5.47 9.22
CA TYR A 91 -20.67 5.70 8.99
C TYR A 91 -19.87 5.55 10.29
N ASP A 92 -20.30 6.25 11.35
CA ASP A 92 -19.59 6.26 12.64
C ASP A 92 -19.54 4.85 13.27
N ALA A 93 -20.63 4.09 13.19
CA ALA A 93 -20.65 2.69 13.62
C ALA A 93 -19.72 1.82 12.77
N PHE A 94 -19.75 2.00 11.44
CA PHE A 94 -18.94 1.20 10.53
C PHE A 94 -17.43 1.40 10.74
N ILE A 95 -16.96 2.64 10.89
CA ILE A 95 -15.52 2.91 11.11
C ILE A 95 -15.04 2.37 12.47
N ALA A 96 -15.94 2.25 13.45
CA ALA A 96 -15.62 1.69 14.76
C ALA A 96 -15.45 0.16 14.68
N GLU A 97 -16.26 -0.51 13.87
CA GLU A 97 -16.20 -1.96 13.66
C GLU A 97 -15.14 -2.38 12.64
N THR A 98 -14.86 -1.52 11.66
CA THR A 98 -13.97 -1.79 10.53
C THR A 98 -12.94 -0.65 10.45
N PRO A 99 -11.76 -0.78 11.08
CA PRO A 99 -10.77 0.31 11.17
C PRO A 99 -9.97 0.51 9.86
N PHE A 100 -10.65 0.55 8.71
CA PHE A 100 -10.04 0.65 7.39
C PHE A 100 -9.26 1.95 7.16
N ILE A 101 -9.57 3.02 7.89
CA ILE A 101 -8.82 4.30 7.83
C ILE A 101 -7.38 4.08 8.29
N THR A 102 -7.19 3.31 9.37
CA THR A 102 -5.88 2.93 9.87
C THR A 102 -5.16 2.02 8.87
N THR A 103 -5.89 1.09 8.25
CA THR A 103 -5.35 0.24 7.17
C THR A 103 -4.84 1.07 5.98
N ILE A 104 -5.61 2.04 5.50
CA ILE A 104 -5.19 2.97 4.44
C ILE A 104 -3.90 3.71 4.84
N ALA A 105 -3.83 4.21 6.07
CA ALA A 105 -2.64 4.91 6.56
C ALA A 105 -1.40 4.01 6.58
N THR A 106 -1.56 2.74 7.00
CA THR A 106 -0.49 1.74 7.02
C THR A 106 -0.04 1.36 5.62
N LEU A 107 -0.96 1.11 4.69
CA LEU A 107 -0.65 0.83 3.28
C LEU A 107 0.11 2.00 2.63
N ARG A 108 -0.34 3.25 2.84
CA ARG A 108 0.38 4.45 2.38
C ARG A 108 1.81 4.52 2.93
N ARG A 109 2.00 4.17 4.21
CA ARG A 109 3.33 4.12 4.82
C ARG A 109 4.18 3.03 4.17
N ARG A 110 3.62 1.85 3.93
CA ARG A 110 4.31 0.74 3.26
C ARG A 110 4.76 1.11 1.85
N CYS A 111 3.91 1.71 1.03
CA CYS A 111 4.31 2.19 -0.30
C CYS A 111 5.51 3.14 -0.23
N ARG A 112 5.54 4.06 0.74
CA ARG A 112 6.69 4.96 0.96
C ARG A 112 7.95 4.19 1.37
N THR A 113 7.82 3.20 2.25
CA THR A 113 8.95 2.35 2.69
C THR A 113 9.51 1.52 1.54
N LEU A 114 8.66 0.89 0.73
CA LEU A 114 9.08 0.12 -0.45
C LEU A 114 9.82 1.01 -1.44
N ARG A 115 9.31 2.22 -1.73
CA ARG A 115 10.01 3.20 -2.59
C ARG A 115 11.33 3.71 -2.00
N ALA A 116 11.49 3.70 -0.69
CA ALA A 116 12.77 4.05 -0.06
C ALA A 116 13.76 2.89 -0.21
N GLN A 117 13.33 1.65 0.05
CA GLN A 117 14.14 0.44 -0.13
C GLN A 117 14.57 0.26 -1.59
N GLN A 118 13.67 0.50 -2.55
CA GLN A 118 13.97 0.49 -3.98
C GLN A 118 15.15 1.42 -4.30
N ARG A 119 15.07 2.68 -3.85
CA ARG A 119 16.14 3.66 -4.08
C ARG A 119 17.46 3.23 -3.45
N THR A 120 17.43 2.63 -2.26
CA THR A 120 18.63 2.10 -1.61
C THR A 120 19.25 0.96 -2.41
N LEU A 121 18.45 0.03 -2.94
CA LEU A 121 18.92 -1.08 -3.76
C LEU A 121 19.46 -0.61 -5.11
N GLU A 122 18.78 0.32 -5.77
CA GLU A 122 19.21 0.92 -7.05
C GLU A 122 20.56 1.65 -6.93
N GLN A 123 20.84 2.28 -5.79
CA GLN A 123 22.14 2.93 -5.54
C GLN A 123 23.32 1.95 -5.47
N LEU A 124 23.06 0.68 -5.17
CA LEU A 124 24.09 -0.36 -5.08
C LEU A 124 24.41 -1.00 -6.44
N LEU A 125 23.54 -0.81 -7.43
CA LEU A 125 23.83 -1.24 -8.79
C LEU A 125 24.89 -0.33 -9.41
N PRO A 126 25.73 -0.87 -10.33
CA PRO A 126 26.64 -0.04 -11.09
C PRO A 126 25.80 0.98 -11.86
N GLN A 127 25.98 2.26 -11.50
CA GLN A 127 25.44 3.37 -12.28
C GLN A 127 26.05 3.23 -13.66
N GLY A 128 25.25 2.88 -14.66
CA GLY A 128 25.73 2.72 -16.02
C GLY A 128 26.61 3.92 -16.34
N GLY A 129 27.88 3.65 -16.65
CA GLY A 129 28.75 4.69 -17.16
C GLY A 129 27.99 5.38 -18.28
N ARG A 130 27.77 6.69 -18.14
CA ARG A 130 27.59 7.52 -19.32
C ARG A 130 28.85 7.27 -20.13
N SER A 131 28.76 6.36 -21.09
CA SER A 131 29.71 6.31 -22.18
C SER A 131 29.61 7.67 -22.84
N GLU A 132 30.73 8.38 -22.79
CA GLU A 132 31.01 9.61 -23.53
C GLU A 132 30.71 9.46 -25.03
#